data_AF-A0A8T0TRM1-F1
#
_entry.id   AF-A0A8T0TRM1-F1
#
_cell.length_a   1.000
_cell.length_b   1.000
_cell.length_c   1.000
_cell.angle_alpha   90.00
_cell.angle_beta   90.00
_cell.angle_gamma   90.00
#
_symmetry.space_group_name_H-M   'P 1'
#
loop_
_entity.id
_entity.type
_entity.pdbx_description
1 polymer ?
#
loop_
_entity_poly.entity_id
_entity_poly.type
_entity_poly.pdbx_seq_one_letter_code
_entity_poly.pdbx_strand_id
1 'polypeptide(L)'
;MVLQVQVSIVDVSTTEKTAQDLKDVTFIPRNTVLSCLLDVDQHNLPDDRGEAISLVSKALQSFLKKRYDSGTLVGAVGLGGSGGTSLIAPALRSLPLGVPKLIVSTVASGHTAPYVGTSDLVLFPSVVDICGINSVSRVILSNAAAAFAGMVHGILLASSESDETATKPTIGITMFGVTTPCINAVKDRLNKEGYETLVFHATGVGGKAMEELVRSGFIQGVLDVTTTEVADHIVGGVMACDESRFDAIIDNKIPLVLSVGALDMVNFGARDTIPAAFADRKIHIHNKQVSLMRTTVEENKKFAKFIADKINKSSSKVTVCLPQKGISAIDAPGMPFYDPEATSTLLGELNTLIQINDIREVKLLPYHINDPEFANALVDAFLGMDVKASSKAQPQQDGKKEKSSSGQKSSDSSIIWRPPVDFPDAKPETLQKTRSILNKLKQYIAEGIPVIGAGAGTGISAKFEEAGGVDLIVVYNSGRFRMAGRGSLAGLLPFADANAIVLEMANEVLPEFQFLLGFVLLIRSVEWNTFSSN
;
A
#
# COMPACT_ATOMS: atom_id res chain seq x y z
N MET A 1 1.36 26.09 -21.48
CA MET A 1 1.64 26.98 -20.34
C MET A 1 2.73 26.29 -19.52
N VAL A 2 3.90 26.90 -19.30
CA VAL A 2 4.92 26.27 -18.44
C VAL A 2 4.40 26.36 -17.01
N LEU A 3 4.03 25.22 -16.43
CA LEU A 3 3.64 25.15 -15.03
C LEU A 3 4.87 25.47 -14.18
N GLN A 4 4.91 26.67 -13.61
CA GLN A 4 5.97 27.06 -12.70
C GLN A 4 5.59 26.66 -11.27
N VAL A 5 6.29 25.66 -10.72
CA VAL A 5 6.13 25.25 -9.33
C VAL A 5 6.85 26.24 -8.43
N GLN A 6 6.11 26.88 -7.52
CA GLN A 6 6.70 27.72 -6.47
C GLN A 6 7.14 26.85 -5.30
N VAL A 7 8.30 27.16 -4.72
CA VAL A 7 8.84 26.46 -3.54
C VAL A 7 8.75 27.39 -2.34
N SER A 8 8.15 26.89 -1.26
CA SER A 8 8.07 27.57 0.03
C SER A 8 8.72 26.71 1.11
N ILE A 9 9.49 27.33 2.00
CA ILE A 9 10.09 26.69 3.17
C ILE A 9 9.14 26.90 4.35
N VAL A 10 8.77 25.82 5.02
CA VAL A 10 7.90 25.86 6.19
C VAL A 10 8.71 25.49 7.43
N ASP A 11 8.80 26.42 8.38
CA ASP A 11 9.45 26.17 9.66
C ASP A 11 8.49 25.49 10.64
N VAL A 12 8.95 24.39 11.23
CA VAL A 12 8.21 23.57 12.20
C VAL A 12 8.99 23.41 13.50
N SER A 13 9.87 24.37 13.79
CA SER A 13 10.69 24.38 15.01
C SER A 13 9.84 24.49 16.27
N THR A 14 10.11 23.61 17.24
CA THR A 14 9.44 23.64 18.54
C THR A 14 10.08 24.62 19.54
N THR A 15 11.27 25.16 19.24
CA THR A 15 11.99 26.08 20.13
C THR A 15 11.83 27.53 19.69
N GLU A 16 11.96 28.49 20.62
CA GLU A 16 11.79 29.93 20.35
C GLU A 16 12.79 30.56 19.37
N LYS A 17 13.86 29.84 19.02
CA LYS A 17 14.78 30.29 17.99
C LYS A 17 14.07 30.33 16.64
N THR A 18 13.79 31.54 16.17
CA THR A 18 13.28 31.78 14.83
C THR A 18 14.37 31.54 13.80
N ALA A 19 14.04 30.75 12.76
CA ALA A 19 14.93 30.64 11.61
C ALA A 19 15.02 31.98 10.88
N GLN A 20 16.20 32.29 10.34
CA GLN A 20 16.43 33.50 9.58
C GLN A 20 15.72 33.44 8.23
N ASP A 21 15.14 34.57 7.83
CA ASP A 21 14.51 34.73 6.52
C ASP A 21 15.52 34.48 5.39
N LEU A 22 15.22 33.50 4.55
CA LEU A 22 16.04 33.14 3.39
C LEU A 22 15.57 34.01 2.22
N LYS A 23 16.28 35.11 1.96
CA LYS A 23 15.88 36.21 1.06
C LYS A 23 15.35 35.83 -0.34
N ASP A 24 15.67 34.62 -0.82
CA ASP A 24 15.38 34.18 -2.19
C ASP A 24 14.30 33.09 -2.30
N VAL A 25 13.73 32.63 -1.17
CA VAL A 25 12.68 31.59 -1.15
C VAL A 25 11.59 32.00 -0.17
N THR A 26 10.31 31.82 -0.56
CA THR A 26 9.19 32.12 0.33
C THR A 26 9.32 31.33 1.64
N PHE A 27 9.45 32.04 2.76
CA PHE A 27 9.61 31.45 4.08
C PHE A 27 8.32 31.61 4.89
N ILE A 28 7.82 30.50 5.44
CA ILE A 28 6.61 30.43 6.24
C ILE A 28 7.03 30.13 7.69
N PRO A 29 6.92 31.09 8.61
CA PRO A 29 7.37 30.92 9.97
C PRO A 29 6.45 29.97 10.75
N ARG A 30 7.00 29.31 11.78
CA ARG A 30 6.25 28.38 12.64
C ARG A 30 4.94 28.96 13.19
N ASN A 31 4.89 30.27 13.48
CA ASN A 31 3.68 30.90 14.01
C ASN A 31 2.52 30.86 13.00
N THR A 32 2.80 30.95 11.69
CA THR A 32 1.78 30.79 10.65
C THR A 32 1.26 29.35 10.58
N VAL A 33 2.09 28.36 10.90
CA VAL A 33 1.67 26.96 10.99
C VAL A 33 0.80 26.77 12.23
N LEU A 34 1.24 27.27 13.38
CA LEU A 34 0.54 27.16 14.66
C LEU A 34 -0.83 27.84 14.66
N SER A 35 -0.97 28.99 14.01
CA SER A 35 -2.25 29.70 13.88
C SER A 35 -3.32 28.93 13.10
N CYS A 36 -2.96 27.83 12.42
CA CYS A 36 -3.93 26.93 11.81
C CYS A 36 -4.64 26.01 12.82
N LEU A 37 -4.18 25.97 14.06
CA LEU A 37 -4.73 25.14 15.14
C LEU A 37 -5.00 25.93 16.43
N LEU A 38 -4.18 26.94 16.73
CA LEU A 38 -4.22 27.74 17.94
C LEU A 38 -4.64 29.18 17.63
N ASP A 39 -5.28 29.83 18.59
CA ASP A 39 -5.53 31.27 18.52
C ASP A 39 -4.21 32.06 18.57
N VAL A 40 -4.23 33.30 18.08
CA VAL A 40 -3.03 34.13 17.94
C VAL A 40 -2.30 34.37 19.26
N ASP A 41 -3.01 34.29 20.39
CA ASP A 41 -2.44 34.52 21.73
C ASP A 41 -1.91 33.22 22.40
N GLN A 42 -2.10 32.05 21.78
CA GLN A 42 -1.75 30.73 22.34
C GLN A 42 -0.53 30.07 21.69
N HIS A 43 0.34 30.83 21.04
CA HIS A 43 1.52 30.30 20.33
C HIS A 43 2.62 29.71 21.22
N ASN A 44 2.43 29.68 22.55
CA ASN A 44 3.38 29.07 23.47
C ASN A 44 3.27 27.55 23.41
N LEU A 45 4.38 26.90 23.09
CA LEU A 45 4.48 25.44 23.07
C LEU A 45 4.79 24.90 24.46
N PRO A 46 4.35 23.68 24.80
CA PRO A 46 4.76 23.00 26.04
C PRO A 46 6.28 22.88 26.15
N ASP A 47 6.79 22.90 27.39
CA ASP A 47 8.21 22.67 27.67
C ASP A 47 8.62 21.22 27.36
N ASP A 48 7.69 20.26 27.48
CA ASP A 48 7.93 18.89 27.07
C ASP A 48 8.08 18.79 25.54
N ARG A 49 9.24 18.29 25.11
CA ARG A 49 9.58 18.19 23.69
C ARG A 49 8.61 17.29 22.92
N GLY A 50 8.12 16.21 23.54
CA GLY A 50 7.20 15.27 22.91
C GLY A 50 5.83 15.91 22.68
N GLU A 51 5.30 16.59 23.70
CA GLU A 51 4.05 17.34 23.60
C GLU A 51 4.14 18.47 22.57
N ALA A 52 5.23 19.24 22.57
CA ALA A 52 5.48 20.28 21.57
C ALA A 52 5.53 19.72 20.14
N ILE A 53 6.22 18.60 19.92
CA ILE A 53 6.25 17.91 18.63
C ILE A 53 4.84 17.50 18.18
N SER A 54 4.04 16.93 19.10
CA SER A 54 2.67 16.49 18.81
C SER A 54 1.77 17.66 18.40
N LEU A 55 1.87 18.79 19.11
CA LEU A 55 1.09 20.00 18.82
C LEU A 55 1.47 20.61 17.47
N VAL A 56 2.77 20.77 17.19
CA VAL A 56 3.25 21.29 15.90
C VAL A 56 2.88 20.34 14.76
N SER A 57 2.93 19.02 14.97
CA SER A 57 2.53 18.03 13.97
C SER A 57 1.06 18.20 13.56
N LYS A 58 0.15 18.36 14.53
CA LYS A 58 -1.27 18.64 14.27
C LYS A 58 -1.49 19.98 13.56
N ALA A 59 -0.74 21.01 13.95
CA ALA A 59 -0.80 22.30 13.30
C ALA A 59 -0.33 22.23 11.83
N LEU A 60 0.77 21.51 11.58
CA LEU A 60 1.28 21.25 10.23
C LEU A 60 0.26 20.46 9.38
N GLN A 61 -0.40 19.46 9.97
CA GLN A 61 -1.48 18.72 9.30
C GLN A 61 -2.60 19.66 8.84
N SER A 62 -3.11 20.51 9.75
CA SER A 62 -4.15 21.51 9.43
C SER A 62 -3.68 22.48 8.34
N PHE A 63 -2.44 22.96 8.43
CA PHE A 63 -1.84 23.86 7.46
C PHE A 63 -1.75 23.23 6.06
N LEU A 64 -1.19 22.02 5.95
CA LEU A 64 -1.04 21.31 4.69
C LEU A 64 -2.40 20.98 4.06
N LYS A 65 -3.37 20.55 4.86
CA LYS A 65 -4.74 20.29 4.40
C LYS A 65 -5.37 21.54 3.78
N LYS A 66 -5.32 22.69 4.47
CA LYS A 66 -5.84 23.96 3.94
C LYS A 66 -5.20 24.35 2.61
N ARG A 67 -3.88 24.15 2.46
CA ARG A 67 -3.14 24.45 1.22
C ARG A 67 -3.48 23.51 0.08
N TYR A 68 -3.72 22.23 0.39
CA TYR A 68 -4.19 21.25 -0.57
C TYR A 68 -5.62 21.56 -1.03
N ASP A 69 -6.54 21.79 -0.09
CA ASP A 69 -7.94 22.13 -0.38
C ASP A 69 -8.05 23.41 -1.23
N SER A 70 -7.13 24.36 -1.06
CA SER A 70 -7.06 25.60 -1.86
C SER A 70 -6.36 25.45 -3.22
N GLY A 71 -5.90 24.24 -3.59
CA GLY A 71 -5.19 23.96 -4.84
C GLY A 71 -3.77 24.54 -4.93
N THR A 72 -3.17 24.93 -3.81
CA THR A 72 -1.83 25.57 -3.79
C THR A 72 -0.69 24.61 -3.44
N LEU A 73 -1.02 23.39 -2.99
CA LEU A 73 -0.06 22.36 -2.64
C LEU A 73 -0.08 21.23 -3.68
N VAL A 74 1.05 21.03 -4.36
CA VAL A 74 1.24 19.95 -5.34
C VAL A 74 2.14 18.81 -4.85
N GLY A 75 2.68 18.95 -3.63
CA GLY A 75 3.54 17.98 -2.98
C GLY A 75 4.21 18.61 -1.75
N ALA A 76 4.72 17.78 -0.84
CA ALA A 76 5.51 18.25 0.29
C ALA A 76 6.69 17.30 0.61
N VAL A 77 7.83 17.90 0.95
CA VAL A 77 9.06 17.20 1.30
C VAL A 77 9.60 17.72 2.63
N GLY A 78 10.09 16.82 3.47
CA GLY A 78 10.72 17.15 4.76
C GLY A 78 12.02 16.40 4.99
N LEU A 79 12.69 16.72 6.10
CA LEU A 79 13.84 15.98 6.58
C LEU A 79 13.89 15.99 8.10
N GLY A 80 14.47 14.96 8.73
CA GLY A 80 14.64 14.98 10.17
C GLY A 80 15.25 13.73 10.80
N GLY A 81 15.65 13.91 12.05
CA GLY A 81 15.93 12.83 12.99
C GLY A 81 14.68 11.98 13.30
N SER A 82 14.75 11.12 14.31
CA SER A 82 13.56 10.42 14.83
C SER A 82 12.42 11.39 15.19
N GLY A 83 12.70 12.42 16.02
CA GLY A 83 11.69 13.40 16.42
C GLY A 83 11.13 14.25 15.26
N GLY A 84 11.96 14.65 14.30
CA GLY A 84 11.52 15.38 13.12
C GLY A 84 10.67 14.52 12.18
N THR A 85 11.03 13.25 12.01
CA THR A 85 10.24 12.28 11.23
C THR A 85 8.88 12.04 11.91
N SER A 86 8.85 11.88 13.24
CA SER A 86 7.60 11.78 14.02
C SER A 86 6.71 13.02 13.92
N LEU A 87 7.30 14.21 13.77
CA LEU A 87 6.56 15.47 13.59
C LEU A 87 5.95 15.56 12.19
N ILE A 88 6.75 15.29 11.15
CA ILE A 88 6.40 15.56 9.76
C ILE A 88 5.52 14.45 9.17
N ALA A 89 5.78 13.18 9.49
CA ALA A 89 5.11 12.05 8.87
C ALA A 89 3.58 12.06 9.05
N PRO A 90 3.01 12.34 10.25
CA PRO A 90 1.56 12.42 10.42
C PRO A 90 0.90 13.48 9.55
N ALA A 91 1.56 14.62 9.36
CA ALA A 91 1.06 15.70 8.53
C ALA A 91 1.13 15.34 7.03
N LEU A 92 2.25 14.78 6.57
CA LEU A 92 2.40 14.38 5.16
C LEU A 92 1.45 13.26 4.75
N ARG A 93 1.28 12.23 5.59
CA ARG A 93 0.40 11.10 5.27
C ARG A 93 -1.09 11.46 5.31
N SER A 94 -1.45 12.63 5.84
CA SER A 94 -2.83 13.15 5.80
C SER A 94 -3.21 13.73 4.43
N LEU A 95 -2.21 13.97 3.57
CA LEU A 95 -2.46 14.37 2.20
C LEU A 95 -2.96 13.17 1.38
N PRO A 96 -3.87 13.39 0.42
CA PRO A 96 -4.42 12.30 -0.38
C PRO A 96 -3.36 11.45 -1.09
N LEU A 97 -3.70 10.18 -1.33
CA LEU A 97 -2.86 9.26 -2.09
C LEU A 97 -2.56 9.82 -3.49
N GLY A 98 -1.31 9.66 -3.94
CA GLY A 98 -0.82 10.21 -5.20
C GLY A 98 -0.14 11.57 -5.06
N VAL A 99 -0.46 12.38 -4.05
CA VAL A 99 0.27 13.62 -3.78
C VAL A 99 1.71 13.29 -3.37
N PRO A 100 2.76 13.79 -4.06
CA PRO A 100 4.15 13.54 -3.69
C PRO A 100 4.44 13.91 -2.24
N LYS A 101 4.89 12.91 -1.47
CA LYS A 101 5.19 13.05 -0.04
C LYS A 101 6.47 12.27 0.31
N LEU A 102 7.51 12.98 0.74
CA LEU A 102 8.84 12.41 0.97
C LEU A 102 9.48 12.96 2.25
N ILE A 103 10.15 12.11 3.03
CA ILE A 103 10.99 12.54 4.16
C ILE A 103 12.38 11.95 4.03
N VAL A 104 13.42 12.79 4.07
CA VAL A 104 14.79 12.32 4.31
C VAL A 104 14.96 12.06 5.81
N SER A 105 15.04 10.79 6.19
CA SER A 105 14.96 10.35 7.58
C SER A 105 16.17 9.53 8.01
N THR A 106 16.68 9.83 9.21
CA THR A 106 17.70 9.01 9.91
C THR A 106 17.16 7.66 10.36
N VAL A 107 15.84 7.50 10.44
CA VAL A 107 15.16 6.28 10.91
C VAL A 107 14.39 5.56 9.80
N ALA A 108 14.70 5.85 8.53
CA ALA A 108 14.10 5.17 7.38
C ALA A 108 14.44 3.67 7.34
N SER A 109 15.61 3.27 7.86
CA SER A 109 16.03 1.87 7.97
C SER A 109 15.72 1.31 9.36
N GLY A 110 14.47 0.93 9.59
CA GLY A 110 14.00 0.41 10.89
C GLY A 110 12.51 0.08 10.89
N HIS A 111 11.86 0.19 12.04
CA HIS A 111 10.41 0.04 12.15
C HIS A 111 9.69 1.31 11.66
N THR A 112 9.21 1.29 10.42
CA THR A 112 8.67 2.49 9.75
C THR A 112 7.15 2.59 9.73
N ALA A 113 6.44 1.53 10.16
CA ALA A 113 4.98 1.49 10.17
C ALA A 113 4.32 2.68 10.90
N PRO A 114 4.84 3.17 12.05
CA PRO A 114 4.25 4.34 12.73
C PRO A 114 4.36 5.63 11.92
N TYR A 115 5.32 5.73 11.00
CA TYR A 115 5.53 6.90 10.14
C TYR A 115 4.69 6.80 8.87
N VAL A 116 4.87 5.71 8.10
CA VAL A 116 4.24 5.52 6.78
C VAL A 116 2.75 5.18 6.89
N GLY A 117 2.38 4.37 7.88
CA GLY A 117 1.01 3.85 8.00
C GLY A 117 0.58 3.11 6.73
N THR A 118 -0.58 3.47 6.20
CA THR A 118 -1.17 2.95 4.95
C THR A 118 -1.02 3.92 3.78
N SER A 119 -0.19 4.95 3.91
CA SER A 119 0.03 5.96 2.87
C SER A 119 1.12 5.55 1.88
N ASP A 120 1.25 6.35 0.83
CA ASP A 120 2.33 6.36 -0.16
C ASP A 120 3.53 7.23 0.27
N LEU A 121 3.70 7.49 1.58
CA LEU A 121 4.84 8.23 2.14
C LEU A 121 6.17 7.53 1.88
N VAL A 122 7.09 8.24 1.22
CA VAL A 122 8.45 7.74 0.96
C VAL A 122 9.42 8.22 2.04
N LEU A 123 10.11 7.28 2.69
CA LEU A 123 11.23 7.58 3.56
C LEU A 123 12.56 7.34 2.82
N PHE A 124 13.29 8.41 2.55
CA PHE A 124 14.65 8.35 2.02
C PHE A 124 15.66 8.21 3.17
N PRO A 125 16.48 7.15 3.24
CA PRO A 125 17.50 7.03 4.27
C PRO A 125 18.54 8.14 4.17
N SER A 126 18.79 8.85 5.27
CA SER A 126 19.80 9.91 5.31
C SER A 126 21.25 9.37 5.26
N VAL A 127 21.44 8.06 5.47
CA VAL A 127 22.71 7.32 5.56
C VAL A 127 23.56 7.70 6.79
N VAL A 128 23.79 8.98 7.00
CA VAL A 128 24.43 9.55 8.18
C VAL A 128 23.45 10.43 8.94
N ASP A 129 23.79 10.80 10.18
CA ASP A 129 22.98 11.75 10.94
C ASP A 129 22.87 13.10 10.21
N ILE A 130 21.74 13.79 10.40
CA ILE A 130 21.46 15.09 9.77
C ILE A 130 22.08 16.17 10.65
N CYS A 131 23.39 16.35 10.52
CA CYS A 131 24.18 17.33 11.25
C CYS A 131 25.01 18.17 10.28
N GLY A 132 24.37 19.13 9.61
CA GLY A 132 24.99 19.99 8.62
C GLY A 132 25.23 19.33 7.25
N ILE A 133 25.89 20.08 6.36
CA ILE A 133 26.18 19.63 4.99
C ILE A 133 27.62 19.12 4.91
N ASN A 134 27.76 17.84 4.58
CA ASN A 134 29.03 17.16 4.33
C ASN A 134 29.00 16.45 2.96
N SER A 135 30.07 15.74 2.61
CA SER A 135 30.17 15.03 1.32
C SER A 135 29.07 13.98 1.12
N VAL A 136 28.63 13.31 2.19
CA VAL A 136 27.57 12.30 2.15
C VAL A 136 26.20 12.97 2.10
N SER A 137 25.90 13.86 3.04
CA SER A 137 24.58 14.48 3.13
C SER A 137 24.25 15.33 1.89
N ARG A 138 25.26 15.95 1.25
CA ARG A 138 25.07 16.64 -0.04
C ARG A 138 24.51 15.71 -1.11
N VAL A 139 25.09 14.52 -1.28
CA VAL A 139 24.65 13.55 -2.30
C VAL A 139 23.24 13.05 -1.99
N ILE A 140 22.97 12.69 -0.72
CA ILE A 140 21.67 12.14 -0.34
C ILE A 140 20.56 13.18 -0.46
N LEU A 141 20.78 14.41 0.02
CA LEU A 141 19.80 15.49 -0.08
C LEU A 141 19.56 15.89 -1.54
N SER A 142 20.59 15.92 -2.39
CA SER A 142 20.44 16.18 -3.82
C SER A 142 19.61 15.09 -4.52
N ASN A 143 19.85 13.81 -4.22
CA ASN A 143 19.07 12.71 -4.79
C ASN A 143 17.60 12.76 -4.35
N ALA A 144 17.34 13.01 -3.06
CA ALA A 144 15.99 13.13 -2.54
C ALA A 144 15.24 14.32 -3.17
N ALA A 145 15.90 15.46 -3.32
CA ALA A 145 15.33 16.64 -3.97
C ALA A 145 15.01 16.38 -5.45
N ALA A 146 15.93 15.74 -6.19
CA ALA A 146 15.71 15.38 -7.59
C ALA A 146 14.56 14.37 -7.77
N ALA A 147 14.50 13.35 -6.91
CA ALA A 147 13.41 12.38 -6.90
C ALA A 147 12.06 13.06 -6.64
N PHE A 148 11.99 13.91 -5.62
CA PHE A 148 10.78 14.66 -5.29
C PHE A 148 10.34 15.60 -6.43
N ALA A 149 11.28 16.34 -7.01
CA ALA A 149 11.01 17.21 -8.17
C ALA A 149 10.50 16.40 -9.37
N GLY A 150 11.06 15.21 -9.62
CA GLY A 150 10.59 14.30 -10.66
C GLY A 150 9.16 13.81 -10.41
N MET A 151 8.80 13.45 -9.17
CA MET A 151 7.43 13.07 -8.80
C MET A 151 6.45 14.21 -9.06
N VAL A 152 6.76 15.42 -8.60
CA VAL A 152 5.90 16.61 -8.79
C VAL A 152 5.75 16.93 -10.28
N HIS A 153 6.86 16.97 -11.01
CA HIS A 153 6.83 17.30 -12.43
C HIS A 153 6.08 16.23 -13.25
N GLY A 154 6.29 14.94 -12.95
CA GLY A 154 5.62 13.84 -13.64
C GLY A 154 4.10 13.89 -13.49
N ILE A 155 3.59 14.15 -12.29
CA ILE A 155 2.15 14.28 -12.04
C ILE A 155 1.56 15.50 -12.76
N LEU A 156 2.26 16.64 -12.71
CA LEU A 156 1.79 17.85 -13.39
C LEU A 156 1.74 17.69 -14.91
N LEU A 157 2.67 16.92 -15.51
CA LEU A 157 2.63 16.57 -16.92
C LEU A 157 1.49 15.60 -17.24
N ALA A 158 1.34 14.51 -16.47
CA ALA A 158 0.30 13.51 -16.70
C ALA A 158 -1.12 14.10 -16.57
N SER A 159 -1.32 15.06 -15.66
CA SER A 159 -2.61 15.76 -15.50
C SER A 159 -3.04 16.62 -16.71
N SER A 160 -2.17 16.77 -17.72
CA SER A 160 -2.47 17.47 -18.97
C SER A 160 -2.88 16.55 -20.13
N GLU A 161 -2.72 15.23 -19.96
CA GLU A 161 -3.15 14.21 -20.90
C GLU A 161 -4.45 13.59 -20.39
N SER A 162 -5.59 14.03 -20.95
CA SER A 162 -6.89 13.44 -20.64
C SER A 162 -6.99 12.06 -21.27
N ASP A 163 -6.60 11.01 -20.54
CA ASP A 163 -6.92 9.65 -20.95
C ASP A 163 -8.42 9.43 -20.74
N GLU A 164 -9.20 9.50 -21.83
CA GLU A 164 -10.63 9.15 -21.90
C GLU A 164 -10.83 7.62 -21.81
N THR A 165 -10.03 6.90 -21.02
CA THR A 165 -10.32 5.51 -20.68
C THR A 165 -11.37 5.51 -19.57
N ALA A 166 -12.56 4.97 -19.84
CA ALA A 166 -13.60 4.78 -18.83
C ALA A 166 -13.03 3.98 -17.65
N THR A 167 -12.82 4.65 -16.51
CA THR A 167 -12.37 4.00 -15.27
C THR A 167 -13.45 3.05 -14.80
N LYS A 168 -13.09 1.76 -14.65
CA LYS A 168 -14.00 0.77 -14.07
C LYS A 168 -14.25 1.15 -12.62
N PRO A 169 -15.50 1.03 -12.11
CA PRO A 169 -15.73 1.20 -10.69
C PRO A 169 -14.95 0.14 -9.90
N THR A 170 -14.21 0.59 -8.90
CA THR A 170 -13.31 -0.20 -8.06
C THR A 170 -13.98 -0.58 -6.76
N ILE A 171 -13.96 -1.87 -6.44
CA ILE A 171 -14.61 -2.46 -5.28
C ILE A 171 -13.55 -2.97 -4.29
N GLY A 172 -13.64 -2.52 -3.03
CA GLY A 172 -12.83 -3.03 -1.93
C GLY A 172 -13.40 -4.32 -1.36
N ILE A 173 -12.56 -5.33 -1.12
CA ILE A 173 -12.98 -6.63 -0.58
C ILE A 173 -12.05 -7.04 0.57
N THR A 174 -12.59 -7.34 1.75
CA THR A 174 -11.80 -7.85 2.89
C THR A 174 -11.69 -9.37 2.87
N MET A 175 -10.49 -9.88 3.20
CA MET A 175 -10.13 -11.29 3.04
C MET A 175 -9.31 -11.81 4.22
N PHE A 176 -9.45 -13.09 4.52
CA PHE A 176 -8.52 -13.87 5.33
C PHE A 176 -8.25 -15.23 4.68
N GLY A 177 -7.19 -15.93 5.11
CA GLY A 177 -6.86 -17.26 4.55
C GLY A 177 -8.04 -18.25 4.62
N VAL A 178 -8.83 -18.17 5.70
CA VAL A 178 -10.01 -19.01 5.95
C VAL A 178 -11.28 -18.60 5.20
N THR A 179 -11.29 -17.43 4.55
CA THR A 179 -12.40 -16.94 3.71
C THR A 179 -12.00 -16.83 2.23
N THR A 180 -10.76 -17.18 1.88
CA THR A 180 -10.22 -17.09 0.52
C THR A 180 -11.09 -17.74 -0.56
N PRO A 181 -11.71 -18.93 -0.35
CA PRO A 181 -12.62 -19.50 -1.34
C PRO A 181 -13.79 -18.56 -1.71
N CYS A 182 -14.44 -17.96 -0.71
CA CYS A 182 -15.48 -16.97 -0.90
C CYS A 182 -14.96 -15.76 -1.68
N ILE A 183 -13.82 -15.21 -1.26
CA ILE A 183 -13.26 -13.98 -1.86
C ILE A 183 -12.87 -14.17 -3.31
N ASN A 184 -12.27 -15.31 -3.66
CA ASN A 184 -11.91 -15.60 -5.05
C ASN A 184 -13.16 -15.70 -5.93
N ALA A 185 -14.22 -16.39 -5.47
CA ALA A 185 -15.47 -16.47 -6.20
C ALA A 185 -16.15 -15.10 -6.38
N VAL A 186 -16.18 -14.28 -5.33
CA VAL A 186 -16.69 -12.90 -5.38
C VAL A 186 -15.88 -12.05 -6.37
N LYS A 187 -14.55 -12.09 -6.28
CA LYS A 187 -13.64 -11.35 -7.16
C LYS A 187 -13.84 -11.72 -8.62
N ASP A 188 -13.82 -13.01 -8.93
CA ASP A 188 -13.98 -13.51 -10.30
C ASP A 188 -15.33 -13.10 -10.89
N ARG A 189 -16.38 -13.10 -10.06
CA ARG A 189 -17.69 -12.64 -10.50
C ARG A 189 -17.73 -11.13 -10.73
N LEU A 190 -17.24 -10.30 -9.80
CA LEU A 190 -17.20 -8.84 -9.98
C LEU A 190 -16.40 -8.43 -11.21
N ASN A 191 -15.28 -9.10 -11.49
CA ASN A 191 -14.48 -8.86 -12.69
C ASN A 191 -15.26 -9.16 -13.98
N LYS A 192 -16.06 -10.23 -14.01
CA LYS A 192 -16.96 -10.55 -15.13
C LYS A 192 -18.07 -9.52 -15.32
N GLU A 193 -18.53 -8.91 -14.23
CA GLU A 193 -19.53 -7.83 -14.22
C GLU A 193 -18.95 -6.45 -14.59
N GLY A 194 -17.63 -6.38 -14.85
CA GLY A 194 -16.94 -5.19 -15.34
C GLY A 194 -16.36 -4.28 -14.25
N TYR A 195 -16.31 -4.74 -13.00
CA TYR A 195 -15.70 -4.00 -11.90
C TYR A 195 -14.19 -4.27 -11.80
N GLU A 196 -13.45 -3.33 -11.24
CA GLU A 196 -12.11 -3.56 -10.71
C GLU A 196 -12.21 -3.97 -9.24
N THR A 197 -11.31 -4.82 -8.75
CA THR A 197 -11.33 -5.28 -7.35
C THR A 197 -10.00 -5.08 -6.67
N LEU A 198 -10.02 -4.53 -5.46
CA LEU A 198 -8.87 -4.44 -4.56
C LEU A 198 -9.15 -5.33 -3.34
N VAL A 199 -8.28 -6.31 -3.11
CA VAL A 199 -8.41 -7.28 -2.00
C VAL A 199 -7.49 -6.88 -0.86
N PHE A 200 -8.06 -6.77 0.34
CA PHE A 200 -7.37 -6.35 1.56
C PHE A 200 -7.33 -7.50 2.55
N HIS A 201 -6.13 -7.87 2.99
CA HIS A 201 -5.96 -8.86 4.04
C HIS A 201 -6.36 -8.23 5.39
N ALA A 202 -7.35 -8.81 6.07
CA ALA A 202 -7.97 -8.28 7.28
C ALA A 202 -7.07 -8.44 8.52
N THR A 203 -5.96 -7.69 8.55
CA THR A 203 -4.94 -7.74 9.60
C THR A 203 -4.90 -6.47 10.47
N GLY A 204 -6.02 -5.74 10.53
CA GLY A 204 -6.15 -4.41 11.14
C GLY A 204 -5.70 -3.30 10.20
N VAL A 205 -4.49 -3.44 9.65
CA VAL A 205 -3.93 -2.50 8.66
C VAL A 205 -4.67 -2.59 7.33
N GLY A 206 -5.15 -3.78 6.93
CA GLY A 206 -5.84 -3.97 5.66
C GLY A 206 -7.19 -3.25 5.60
N GLY A 207 -8.04 -3.40 6.62
CA GLY A 207 -9.29 -2.65 6.71
C GLY A 207 -9.05 -1.13 6.72
N LYS A 208 -8.02 -0.68 7.45
CA LYS A 208 -7.62 0.74 7.47
C LYS A 208 -7.16 1.26 6.10
N ALA A 209 -6.38 0.47 5.36
CA ALA A 209 -5.93 0.82 4.02
C ALA A 209 -7.10 0.92 3.04
N MET A 210 -8.05 -0.03 3.12
CA MET A 210 -9.27 -0.01 2.32
C MET A 210 -10.08 1.27 2.60
N GLU A 211 -10.30 1.60 3.87
CA GLU A 211 -11.06 2.78 4.26
C GLU A 211 -10.39 4.10 3.86
N GLU A 212 -9.06 4.16 3.84
CA GLU A 212 -8.34 5.33 3.34
C GLU A 212 -8.51 5.54 1.83
N LEU A 213 -8.55 4.44 1.08
CA LEU A 213 -8.86 4.48 -0.36
C LEU A 213 -10.32 4.83 -0.64
N VAL A 214 -11.25 4.49 0.28
CA VAL A 214 -12.62 4.99 0.25
C VAL A 214 -12.66 6.50 0.47
N ARG A 215 -12.00 7.03 1.52
CA ARG A 215 -11.93 8.48 1.79
C ARG A 215 -11.31 9.25 0.63
N SER A 216 -10.34 8.65 -0.05
CA SER A 216 -9.65 9.24 -1.20
C SER A 216 -10.42 9.09 -2.51
N GLY A 217 -11.58 8.42 -2.52
CA GLY A 217 -12.43 8.24 -3.70
C GLY A 217 -11.95 7.19 -4.70
N PHE A 218 -10.89 6.43 -4.39
CA PHE A 218 -10.39 5.33 -5.24
C PHE A 218 -11.28 4.09 -5.20
N ILE A 219 -12.06 3.89 -4.13
CA ILE A 219 -13.00 2.78 -4.00
C ILE A 219 -14.43 3.33 -4.00
N GLN A 220 -15.29 2.83 -4.90
CA GLN A 220 -16.67 3.29 -5.07
C GLN A 220 -17.71 2.34 -4.49
N GLY A 221 -17.30 1.18 -3.97
CA GLY A 221 -18.16 0.23 -3.27
C GLY A 221 -17.35 -0.78 -2.47
N VAL A 222 -17.94 -1.37 -1.44
CA VAL A 222 -17.24 -2.31 -0.54
C VAL A 222 -18.04 -3.59 -0.35
N LEU A 223 -17.36 -4.73 -0.50
CA LEU A 223 -17.81 -6.04 0.00
C LEU A 223 -16.93 -6.40 1.20
N ASP A 224 -17.36 -5.98 2.40
CA ASP A 224 -16.66 -6.24 3.65
C ASP A 224 -17.01 -7.64 4.17
N VAL A 225 -16.51 -8.66 3.48
CA VAL A 225 -16.84 -10.07 3.74
C VAL A 225 -16.18 -10.58 5.01
N THR A 226 -14.95 -10.13 5.30
CA THR A 226 -14.13 -10.61 6.42
C THR A 226 -13.93 -9.51 7.46
N THR A 227 -14.79 -9.49 8.47
CA THR A 227 -14.82 -8.47 9.53
C THR A 227 -14.08 -8.86 10.81
N THR A 228 -13.21 -9.87 10.73
CA THR A 228 -12.41 -10.44 11.84
C THR A 228 -11.62 -9.40 12.68
N GLU A 229 -11.23 -8.28 12.08
CA GLU A 229 -10.51 -7.20 12.78
C GLU A 229 -11.31 -6.64 13.99
N VAL A 230 -12.64 -6.76 13.96
CA VAL A 230 -13.54 -6.40 15.08
C VAL A 230 -13.38 -7.35 16.26
N ALA A 231 -13.16 -8.65 16.02
CA ALA A 231 -12.93 -9.63 17.08
C ALA A 231 -11.63 -9.30 17.83
N ASP A 232 -10.56 -9.02 17.09
CA ASP A 232 -9.29 -8.58 17.64
C ASP A 232 -9.41 -7.26 18.40
N HIS A 233 -10.15 -6.28 17.89
CA HIS A 233 -10.38 -5.00 18.59
C HIS A 233 -11.07 -5.18 19.94
N ILE A 234 -12.11 -6.01 20.00
CA ILE A 234 -12.94 -6.18 21.20
C ILE A 234 -12.26 -7.08 22.24
N VAL A 235 -11.50 -8.08 21.82
CA VAL A 235 -10.88 -9.06 22.73
C VAL A 235 -9.43 -8.71 23.07
N GLY A 236 -8.75 -7.96 22.21
CA GLY A 236 -7.34 -7.57 22.38
C GLY A 236 -6.36 -8.44 21.59
N GLY A 237 -6.70 -8.76 20.34
CA GLY A 237 -5.82 -9.45 19.39
C GLY A 237 -4.81 -8.52 18.70
N VAL A 238 -3.86 -9.10 17.95
CA VAL A 238 -2.73 -8.38 17.34
C VAL A 238 -3.05 -7.80 15.95
N MET A 239 -4.20 -8.13 15.39
CA MET A 239 -4.69 -7.69 14.07
C MET A 239 -5.98 -6.86 14.20
N ALA A 240 -6.09 -6.09 15.29
CA ALA A 240 -7.25 -5.27 15.60
C ALA A 240 -7.46 -4.12 14.61
N CYS A 241 -8.72 -3.82 14.31
CA CYS A 241 -9.10 -2.51 13.79
C CYS A 241 -9.05 -1.45 14.92
N ASP A 242 -9.38 -0.20 14.60
CA ASP A 242 -9.62 0.83 15.60
C ASP A 242 -11.13 1.13 15.72
N GLU A 243 -11.50 1.97 16.69
CA GLU A 243 -12.89 2.39 16.95
C GLU A 243 -13.56 3.05 15.75
N SER A 244 -12.80 3.49 14.74
CA SER A 244 -13.35 4.15 13.54
C SER A 244 -13.76 3.18 12.44
N ARG A 245 -13.59 1.86 12.63
CA ARG A 245 -13.96 0.86 11.62
C ARG A 245 -15.39 1.05 11.13
N PHE A 246 -15.54 0.99 9.82
CA PHE A 246 -16.71 1.26 8.98
C PHE A 246 -17.07 2.74 8.76
N ASP A 247 -16.54 3.68 9.56
CA ASP A 247 -16.95 5.10 9.49
C ASP A 247 -16.63 5.71 8.13
N ALA A 248 -15.46 5.41 7.54
CA ALA A 248 -15.11 5.93 6.22
C ALA A 248 -16.13 5.54 5.13
N ILE A 249 -16.62 4.31 5.17
CA ILE A 249 -17.57 3.78 4.20
C ILE A 249 -18.93 4.48 4.38
N ILE A 250 -19.36 4.60 5.64
CA ILE A 250 -20.62 5.26 6.02
C ILE A 250 -20.60 6.75 5.65
N ASP A 251 -19.52 7.45 5.99
CA ASP A 251 -19.38 8.90 5.77
C ASP A 251 -19.31 9.25 4.28
N ASN A 252 -18.67 8.39 3.47
CA ASN A 252 -18.58 8.56 2.01
C ASN A 252 -19.82 8.05 1.26
N LYS A 253 -20.80 7.44 1.97
CA LYS A 253 -22.08 7.01 1.43
C LYS A 253 -21.98 6.07 0.22
N ILE A 254 -20.94 5.23 0.19
CA ILE A 254 -20.76 4.25 -0.87
C ILE A 254 -21.53 2.95 -0.57
N PRO A 255 -21.99 2.21 -1.60
CA PRO A 255 -22.65 0.92 -1.42
C PRO A 255 -21.81 -0.07 -0.60
N LEU A 256 -22.43 -0.68 0.41
CA LEU A 256 -21.77 -1.62 1.33
C LEU A 256 -22.55 -2.94 1.41
N VAL A 257 -21.89 -4.03 1.05
CA VAL A 257 -22.30 -5.38 1.46
C VAL A 257 -21.37 -5.86 2.56
N LEU A 258 -21.91 -6.20 3.72
CA LEU A 258 -21.12 -6.65 4.87
C LEU A 258 -21.43 -8.12 5.21
N SER A 259 -20.43 -8.84 5.69
CA SER A 259 -20.58 -10.18 6.26
C SER A 259 -19.75 -10.35 7.53
N VAL A 260 -19.70 -11.59 8.04
CA VAL A 260 -19.17 -11.96 9.36
C VAL A 260 -17.96 -12.89 9.28
N GLY A 261 -17.28 -12.88 8.14
CA GLY A 261 -16.18 -13.80 7.85
C GLY A 261 -15.05 -13.70 8.87
N ALA A 262 -14.62 -14.87 9.34
CA ALA A 262 -13.55 -15.03 10.32
C ALA A 262 -13.80 -14.33 11.69
N LEU A 263 -15.04 -13.94 12.04
CA LEU A 263 -15.35 -13.47 13.40
C LEU A 263 -15.30 -14.60 14.46
N ASP A 264 -15.02 -15.83 14.05
CA ASP A 264 -14.78 -16.98 14.92
C ASP A 264 -13.38 -16.99 15.56
N MET A 265 -12.49 -16.08 15.18
CA MET A 265 -11.11 -16.08 15.66
C MET A 265 -10.63 -14.71 16.14
N VAL A 266 -9.76 -14.74 17.15
CA VAL A 266 -8.91 -13.63 17.57
C VAL A 266 -7.46 -14.01 17.32
N ASN A 267 -6.68 -13.09 16.75
CA ASN A 267 -5.33 -13.39 16.30
C ASN A 267 -4.30 -13.03 17.37
N PHE A 268 -3.37 -13.93 17.61
CA PHE A 268 -2.19 -13.73 18.43
C PHE A 268 -0.92 -14.14 17.68
N GLY A 269 0.23 -13.80 18.26
CA GLY A 269 1.53 -14.24 17.79
C GLY A 269 1.79 -15.72 18.06
N ALA A 270 3.05 -16.06 18.31
CA ALA A 270 3.44 -17.39 18.76
C ALA A 270 2.70 -17.76 20.05
N ARG A 271 2.50 -19.06 20.29
CA ARG A 271 1.66 -19.58 21.40
C ARG A 271 2.06 -19.04 22.77
N ASP A 272 3.35 -18.83 22.98
CA ASP A 272 3.96 -18.30 24.20
C ASP A 272 3.73 -16.79 24.40
N THR A 273 3.32 -16.07 23.35
CA THR A 273 2.96 -14.65 23.41
C THR A 273 1.50 -14.41 23.78
N ILE A 274 0.67 -15.46 23.85
CA ILE A 274 -0.74 -15.35 24.21
C ILE A 274 -0.86 -14.88 25.67
N PRO A 275 -1.61 -13.81 25.97
CA PRO A 275 -1.81 -13.35 27.34
C PRO A 275 -2.34 -14.45 28.27
N ALA A 276 -1.82 -14.50 29.50
CA ALA A 276 -2.16 -15.56 30.48
C ALA A 276 -3.68 -15.68 30.76
N ALA A 277 -4.42 -14.57 30.65
CA ALA A 277 -5.88 -14.55 30.78
C ALA A 277 -6.61 -15.40 29.73
N PHE A 278 -5.95 -15.75 28.62
CA PHE A 278 -6.49 -16.55 27.52
C PHE A 278 -5.88 -17.95 27.43
N ALA A 279 -5.06 -18.37 28.39
CA ALA A 279 -4.34 -19.65 28.33
C ALA A 279 -5.25 -20.87 28.21
N ASP A 280 -6.42 -20.85 28.86
CA ASP A 280 -7.40 -21.94 28.87
C ASP A 280 -8.40 -21.90 27.70
N ARG A 281 -8.24 -20.93 26.79
CA ARG A 281 -9.11 -20.80 25.62
C ARG A 281 -8.75 -21.83 24.55
N LYS A 282 -9.69 -22.07 23.64
CA LYS A 282 -9.48 -22.99 22.51
C LYS A 282 -8.55 -22.33 21.49
N ILE A 283 -7.29 -22.76 21.47
CA ILE A 283 -6.25 -22.23 20.59
C ILE A 283 -5.99 -23.19 19.42
N HIS A 284 -5.94 -22.65 18.21
CA HIS A 284 -5.44 -23.31 17.01
C HIS A 284 -4.10 -22.71 16.60
N ILE A 285 -3.05 -23.52 16.53
CA ILE A 285 -1.71 -23.07 16.10
C ILE A 285 -1.69 -23.11 14.58
N HIS A 286 -1.81 -21.95 13.93
CA HIS A 286 -1.78 -21.85 12.47
C HIS A 286 -0.36 -22.07 11.94
N ASN A 287 0.63 -21.42 12.57
CA ASN A 287 2.04 -21.64 12.31
C ASN A 287 2.89 -21.23 13.54
N LYS A 288 4.22 -21.28 13.43
CA LYS A 288 5.13 -20.94 14.55
C LYS A 288 4.99 -19.49 15.05
N GLN A 289 4.50 -18.57 14.22
CA GLN A 289 4.39 -17.14 14.50
C GLN A 289 2.96 -16.68 14.76
N VAL A 290 1.95 -17.50 14.46
CA VAL A 290 0.52 -17.12 14.52
C VAL A 290 -0.30 -18.21 15.17
N SER A 291 -1.05 -17.81 16.20
CA SER A 291 -2.02 -18.64 16.89
C SER A 291 -3.38 -17.96 16.84
N LEU A 292 -4.44 -18.75 16.63
CA LEU A 292 -5.81 -18.28 16.57
C LEU A 292 -6.54 -18.73 17.83
N MET A 293 -7.33 -17.86 18.43
CA MET A 293 -8.17 -18.18 19.59
C MET A 293 -9.65 -18.17 19.18
N ARG A 294 -10.39 -19.25 19.49
CA ARG A 294 -11.83 -19.33 19.17
C ARG A 294 -12.62 -18.32 19.99
N THR A 295 -13.43 -17.49 19.34
CA THR A 295 -14.35 -16.56 19.99
C THR A 295 -15.53 -17.28 20.64
N THR A 296 -16.00 -16.75 21.76
CA THR A 296 -17.15 -17.28 22.54
C THR A 296 -18.47 -16.67 22.10
N VAL A 297 -19.57 -17.28 22.52
CA VAL A 297 -20.95 -16.75 22.38
C VAL A 297 -21.05 -15.30 22.88
N GLU A 298 -20.54 -15.00 24.08
CA GLU A 298 -20.62 -13.66 24.69
C GLU A 298 -19.77 -12.61 23.96
N GLU A 299 -18.61 -13.00 23.42
CA GLU A 299 -17.80 -12.12 22.58
C GLU A 299 -18.51 -11.83 21.25
N ASN A 300 -19.16 -12.83 20.64
CA ASN A 300 -19.93 -12.66 19.40
C ASN A 300 -21.11 -11.67 19.56
N LYS A 301 -21.77 -11.63 20.72
CA LYS A 301 -22.77 -10.58 21.04
C LYS A 301 -22.15 -9.18 21.01
N LYS A 302 -20.93 -9.02 21.54
CA LYS A 302 -20.21 -7.74 21.52
C LYS A 302 -19.82 -7.34 20.10
N PHE A 303 -19.42 -8.29 19.27
CA PHE A 303 -19.09 -8.04 17.86
C PHE A 303 -20.33 -7.56 17.09
N ALA A 304 -21.45 -8.26 17.27
CA ALA A 304 -22.73 -7.87 16.70
C ALA A 304 -23.13 -6.45 17.11
N LYS A 305 -22.98 -6.12 18.40
CA LYS A 305 -23.25 -4.78 18.92
C LYS A 305 -22.37 -3.71 18.25
N PHE A 306 -21.06 -3.91 18.19
CA PHE A 306 -20.14 -2.96 17.56
C PHE A 306 -20.50 -2.71 16.09
N ILE A 307 -20.73 -3.77 15.33
CA ILE A 307 -21.11 -3.69 13.91
C ILE A 307 -22.46 -2.98 13.77
N ALA A 308 -23.48 -3.39 14.53
CA ALA A 308 -24.82 -2.80 14.46
C ALA A 308 -24.81 -1.30 14.82
N ASP A 309 -24.09 -0.91 15.87
CA ASP A 309 -23.97 0.49 16.29
C ASP A 309 -23.37 1.38 15.18
N LYS A 310 -22.49 0.83 14.34
CA LYS A 310 -21.94 1.51 13.16
C LYS A 310 -22.91 1.52 11.99
N ILE A 311 -23.40 0.35 11.57
CA ILE A 311 -24.28 0.21 10.41
C ILE A 311 -25.60 0.98 10.59
N ASN A 312 -26.11 1.09 11.82
CA ASN A 312 -27.29 1.89 12.14
C ASN A 312 -27.11 3.41 11.91
N LYS A 313 -25.89 3.89 11.68
CA LYS A 313 -25.60 5.28 11.31
C LYS A 313 -25.53 5.50 9.79
N SER A 314 -25.54 4.43 8.98
CA SER A 314 -25.47 4.56 7.52
C SER A 314 -26.68 5.31 6.97
N SER A 315 -26.40 6.23 6.04
CA SER A 315 -27.39 6.95 5.23
C SER A 315 -27.36 6.52 3.75
N SER A 316 -26.62 5.45 3.43
CA SER A 316 -26.51 4.84 2.11
C SER A 316 -26.94 3.37 2.15
N LYS A 317 -27.15 2.76 0.98
CA LYS A 317 -27.60 1.36 0.89
C LYS A 317 -26.58 0.41 1.54
N VAL A 318 -27.04 -0.39 2.49
CA VAL A 318 -26.28 -1.45 3.15
C VAL A 318 -27.07 -2.76 3.10
N THR A 319 -26.42 -3.85 2.72
CA THR A 319 -26.97 -5.20 2.89
C THR A 319 -26.01 -6.03 3.70
N VAL A 320 -26.50 -6.64 4.77
CA VAL A 320 -25.73 -7.56 5.61
C VAL A 320 -26.10 -8.99 5.25
N CYS A 321 -25.16 -9.75 4.71
CA CYS A 321 -25.35 -11.15 4.31
C CYS A 321 -24.72 -12.08 5.36
N LEU A 322 -25.53 -12.98 5.93
CA LEU A 322 -25.19 -13.80 7.09
C LEU A 322 -25.23 -15.30 6.73
N PRO A 323 -24.09 -16.02 6.73
CA PRO A 323 -24.03 -17.44 6.38
C PRO A 323 -24.37 -18.34 7.58
N GLN A 324 -25.49 -19.07 7.52
CA GLN A 324 -26.01 -19.85 8.64
C GLN A 324 -25.19 -21.09 9.00
N LYS A 325 -24.39 -21.65 8.07
CA LYS A 325 -23.69 -22.92 8.30
C LYS A 325 -22.28 -22.77 8.86
N GLY A 326 -21.74 -21.55 8.89
CA GLY A 326 -20.42 -21.25 9.42
C GLY A 326 -19.75 -20.06 8.73
N ILE A 327 -18.81 -19.45 9.45
CA ILE A 327 -18.23 -18.13 9.10
C ILE A 327 -16.74 -18.19 8.72
N SER A 328 -16.13 -19.37 8.67
CA SER A 328 -14.74 -19.55 8.24
C SER A 328 -14.46 -21.00 7.83
N ALA A 329 -13.38 -21.24 7.08
CA ALA A 329 -12.95 -22.61 6.75
C ALA A 329 -12.70 -23.50 7.98
N ILE A 330 -12.43 -22.92 9.16
CA ILE A 330 -12.22 -23.67 10.40
C ILE A 330 -13.46 -23.69 11.30
N ASP A 331 -14.53 -22.96 10.95
CA ASP A 331 -15.87 -23.00 11.56
C ASP A 331 -16.85 -23.77 10.64
N ALA A 332 -16.56 -25.05 10.41
CA ALA A 332 -17.39 -25.95 9.61
C ALA A 332 -17.45 -27.35 10.25
N PRO A 333 -18.48 -28.17 9.99
CA PRO A 333 -18.60 -29.49 10.62
C PRO A 333 -17.30 -30.32 10.57
N GLY A 334 -16.82 -30.75 11.73
CA GLY A 334 -15.57 -31.50 11.88
C GLY A 334 -14.28 -30.65 11.96
N MET A 335 -14.38 -29.34 11.80
CA MET A 335 -13.25 -28.41 11.89
C MET A 335 -13.05 -27.88 13.31
N PRO A 336 -11.82 -27.45 13.68
CA PRO A 336 -11.48 -27.18 15.07
C PRO A 336 -12.28 -26.04 15.68
N PHE A 337 -12.76 -25.06 14.91
CA PHE A 337 -13.50 -23.90 15.42
C PHE A 337 -15.00 -24.02 15.19
N TYR A 338 -15.52 -25.17 14.77
CA TYR A 338 -16.95 -25.33 14.58
C TYR A 338 -17.74 -25.13 15.87
N ASP A 339 -18.58 -24.10 15.89
CA ASP A 339 -19.46 -23.78 17.00
C ASP A 339 -20.77 -23.15 16.46
N PRO A 340 -21.79 -23.97 16.18
CA PRO A 340 -23.06 -23.47 15.66
C PRO A 340 -23.82 -22.60 16.66
N GLU A 341 -23.55 -22.71 17.97
CA GLU A 341 -24.18 -21.86 18.99
C GLU A 341 -23.63 -20.43 18.91
N ALA A 342 -22.30 -20.29 18.83
CA ALA A 342 -21.65 -18.99 18.63
C ALA A 342 -22.10 -18.34 17.32
N THR A 343 -22.14 -19.11 16.22
CA THR A 343 -22.60 -18.60 14.91
C THR A 343 -24.07 -18.20 14.97
N SER A 344 -24.98 -19.05 15.46
CA SER A 344 -26.40 -18.70 15.59
C SER A 344 -26.63 -17.46 16.46
N THR A 345 -25.85 -17.29 17.53
CA THR A 345 -25.92 -16.11 18.40
C THR A 345 -25.50 -14.85 17.66
N LEU A 346 -24.35 -14.88 16.98
CA LEU A 346 -23.86 -13.74 16.19
C LEU A 346 -24.89 -13.29 15.16
N LEU A 347 -25.44 -14.24 14.39
CA LEU A 347 -26.40 -13.93 13.34
C LEU A 347 -27.73 -13.41 13.90
N GLY A 348 -28.22 -14.01 14.99
CA GLY A 348 -29.46 -13.59 15.65
C GLY A 348 -29.37 -12.19 16.24
N GLU A 349 -28.23 -11.86 16.87
CA GLU A 349 -27.98 -10.52 17.42
C GLU A 349 -27.89 -9.47 16.31
N LEU A 350 -27.15 -9.73 15.22
CA LEU A 350 -27.09 -8.80 14.08
C LEU A 350 -28.47 -8.58 13.44
N ASN A 351 -29.25 -9.65 13.26
CA ASN A 351 -30.61 -9.56 12.73
C ASN A 351 -31.57 -8.77 13.64
N THR A 352 -31.30 -8.74 14.95
CA THR A 352 -32.13 -8.02 15.94
C THR A 352 -31.69 -6.57 16.10
N LEU A 353 -30.38 -6.30 16.14
CA LEU A 353 -29.81 -4.99 16.46
C LEU A 353 -29.76 -4.05 15.25
N ILE A 354 -29.66 -4.58 14.03
CA ILE A 354 -29.66 -3.75 12.82
C ILE A 354 -31.09 -3.29 12.53
N GLN A 355 -31.28 -1.97 12.45
CA GLN A 355 -32.56 -1.33 12.17
C GLN A 355 -32.86 -1.38 10.67
N ILE A 356 -33.61 -2.40 10.26
CA ILE A 356 -34.05 -2.63 8.87
C ILE A 356 -34.95 -1.48 8.40
N ASN A 357 -34.68 -0.98 7.18
CA ASN A 357 -35.47 0.04 6.49
C ASN A 357 -35.16 0.00 4.98
N ASP A 358 -35.66 0.97 4.21
CA ASP A 358 -35.50 1.00 2.73
C ASP A 358 -34.03 1.02 2.24
N ILE A 359 -33.08 1.41 3.09
CA ILE A 359 -31.64 1.46 2.77
C ILE A 359 -30.83 0.39 3.52
N ARG A 360 -31.43 -0.39 4.42
CA ARG A 360 -30.72 -1.39 5.23
C ARG A 360 -31.47 -2.71 5.27
N GLU A 361 -30.80 -3.76 4.82
CA GLU A 361 -31.35 -5.11 4.79
C GLU A 361 -30.40 -6.10 5.48
N VAL A 362 -30.97 -7.11 6.15
CA VAL A 362 -30.23 -8.26 6.67
C VAL A 362 -30.76 -9.54 6.00
N LYS A 363 -29.85 -10.33 5.41
CA LYS A 363 -30.16 -11.59 4.72
C LYS A 363 -29.52 -12.77 5.44
N LEU A 364 -30.34 -13.62 6.03
CA LEU A 364 -29.93 -14.93 6.55
C LEU A 364 -29.92 -15.94 5.40
N LEU A 365 -28.75 -16.51 5.09
CA LEU A 365 -28.56 -17.37 3.94
C LEU A 365 -28.18 -18.80 4.38
N PRO A 366 -28.81 -19.86 3.84
CA PRO A 366 -28.65 -21.25 4.29
C PRO A 366 -27.36 -21.91 3.77
N TYR A 367 -26.26 -21.15 3.79
CA TYR A 367 -24.95 -21.52 3.24
C TYR A 367 -23.86 -21.32 4.27
N HIS A 368 -22.73 -21.99 4.04
CA HIS A 368 -21.46 -21.68 4.69
C HIS A 368 -20.80 -20.51 3.93
N ILE A 369 -19.99 -19.69 4.61
CA ILE A 369 -19.39 -18.50 3.97
C ILE A 369 -18.60 -18.82 2.68
N ASN A 370 -17.96 -19.99 2.65
CA ASN A 370 -17.13 -20.47 1.54
C ASN A 370 -17.91 -21.25 0.47
N ASP A 371 -19.24 -21.39 0.60
CA ASP A 371 -20.06 -21.98 -0.45
C ASP A 371 -20.15 -20.99 -1.64
N PRO A 372 -20.00 -21.46 -2.90
CA PRO A 372 -20.12 -20.60 -4.08
C PRO A 372 -21.44 -19.82 -4.16
N GLU A 373 -22.53 -20.40 -3.68
CA GLU A 373 -23.85 -19.78 -3.60
C GLU A 373 -23.87 -18.57 -2.68
N PHE A 374 -23.12 -18.60 -1.57
CA PHE A 374 -22.98 -17.45 -0.68
C PHE A 374 -22.17 -16.33 -1.35
N ALA A 375 -21.07 -16.68 -2.02
CA ALA A 375 -20.28 -15.73 -2.80
C ALA A 375 -21.13 -15.04 -3.89
N ASN A 376 -21.99 -15.80 -4.58
CA ASN A 376 -22.93 -15.24 -5.54
C ASN A 376 -23.94 -14.32 -4.85
N ALA A 377 -24.55 -14.74 -3.74
CA ALA A 377 -25.52 -13.92 -3.02
C ALA A 377 -24.94 -12.57 -2.54
N LEU A 378 -23.65 -12.53 -2.16
CA LEU A 378 -22.95 -11.28 -1.84
C LEU A 378 -22.90 -10.33 -3.03
N VAL A 379 -22.54 -10.84 -4.21
CA VAL A 379 -22.47 -10.02 -5.43
C VAL A 379 -23.87 -9.63 -5.92
N ASP A 380 -24.87 -10.50 -5.81
CA ASP A 380 -26.27 -10.15 -6.13
C ASP A 380 -26.78 -9.01 -5.27
N ALA A 381 -26.50 -9.07 -3.96
CA ALA A 381 -26.80 -7.98 -3.03
C ALA A 381 -26.13 -6.68 -3.45
N PHE A 382 -24.86 -6.73 -3.85
CA PHE A 382 -24.11 -5.55 -4.30
C PHE A 382 -24.65 -4.96 -5.60
N LEU A 383 -24.91 -5.79 -6.61
CA LEU A 383 -25.42 -5.34 -7.91
C LEU A 383 -26.82 -4.72 -7.80
N GLY A 384 -27.63 -5.15 -6.83
CA GLY A 384 -28.92 -4.54 -6.51
C GLY A 384 -28.85 -3.11 -5.94
N MET A 385 -27.65 -2.58 -5.66
CA MET A 385 -27.46 -1.25 -5.08
C MET A 385 -27.30 -0.11 -6.10
N ASP A 386 -27.26 -0.38 -7.41
CA ASP A 386 -27.13 0.60 -8.52
C ASP A 386 -25.89 1.53 -8.42
N VAL A 387 -24.69 0.95 -8.48
CA VAL A 387 -23.40 1.68 -8.37
C VAL A 387 -23.03 2.46 -9.64
N LYS A 388 -23.64 2.13 -10.79
CA LYS A 388 -23.22 2.62 -12.13
C LYS A 388 -23.55 4.10 -12.42
N ALA A 389 -24.15 4.85 -11.47
CA ALA A 389 -24.58 6.24 -11.68
C ALA A 389 -23.61 7.32 -11.15
N SER A 390 -22.55 6.98 -10.41
CA SER A 390 -21.73 7.97 -9.69
C SER A 390 -20.49 8.49 -10.47
N SER A 391 -20.26 8.07 -11.71
CA SER A 391 -19.02 8.38 -12.45
C SER A 391 -18.92 9.80 -13.04
N LYS A 392 -19.64 10.80 -12.50
CA LYS A 392 -19.64 12.20 -13.02
C LYS A 392 -18.94 13.20 -12.09
N ALA A 393 -17.78 12.84 -11.54
CA ALA A 393 -16.88 13.82 -10.94
C ALA A 393 -15.58 13.87 -11.75
N GLN A 394 -15.57 14.66 -12.82
CA GLN A 394 -14.34 15.11 -13.47
C GLN A 394 -14.10 16.59 -13.10
N PRO A 395 -12.86 16.98 -12.73
CA PRO A 395 -12.47 18.36 -12.57
C PRO A 395 -12.49 19.12 -13.91
N GLN A 396 -13.09 20.31 -13.92
CA GLN A 396 -13.11 21.22 -15.07
C GLN A 396 -11.69 21.69 -15.44
N GLN A 397 -11.32 21.58 -16.73
CA GLN A 397 -10.20 22.34 -17.31
C GLN A 397 -10.67 23.09 -18.56
N ASP A 398 -10.47 24.41 -18.54
CA ASP A 398 -10.64 25.31 -19.69
C ASP A 398 -9.33 25.39 -20.48
N GLY A 399 -9.44 25.18 -21.80
CA GLY A 399 -8.31 25.07 -22.71
C GLY A 399 -7.76 26.40 -23.24
N LYS A 400 -6.49 26.39 -23.65
CA LYS A 400 -5.95 27.18 -24.77
C LYS A 400 -4.64 26.60 -25.30
N LYS A 401 -4.64 26.32 -26.60
CA LYS A 401 -3.54 25.79 -27.43
C LYS A 401 -2.52 26.88 -27.75
N GLU A 402 -1.23 26.53 -27.84
CA GLU A 402 -0.32 27.04 -28.90
C GLU A 402 1.00 26.26 -29.01
N LYS A 403 1.63 26.38 -30.19
CA LYS A 403 2.47 25.41 -30.91
C LYS A 403 3.94 25.33 -30.47
N SER A 404 4.52 24.14 -30.62
CA SER A 404 5.92 23.79 -30.38
C SER A 404 6.84 24.05 -31.58
N SER A 405 8.13 24.28 -31.29
CA SER A 405 9.22 24.14 -32.26
C SER A 405 10.29 23.19 -31.70
N SER A 406 10.75 22.31 -32.57
CA SER A 406 11.66 21.18 -32.32
C SER A 406 13.13 21.59 -32.34
N GLY A 407 13.93 21.00 -31.44
CA GLY A 407 15.39 21.03 -31.52
C GLY A 407 16.00 19.68 -31.12
N GLN A 408 16.52 18.94 -32.11
CA GLN A 408 17.37 17.76 -31.93
C GLN A 408 18.80 18.16 -31.54
N LYS A 409 19.50 17.29 -30.78
CA LYS A 409 20.96 17.01 -30.82
C LYS A 409 21.25 15.81 -29.90
N SER A 410 21.53 14.62 -30.44
CA SER A 410 22.88 14.01 -30.71
C SER A 410 23.70 13.74 -29.44
N SER A 411 23.77 12.47 -29.01
CA SER A 411 24.94 11.55 -29.07
C SER A 411 26.15 12.04 -28.25
N ASP A 412 26.82 11.26 -27.41
CA ASP A 412 27.25 9.87 -27.56
C ASP A 412 27.91 9.45 -26.23
N SER A 413 27.78 8.19 -25.81
CA SER A 413 28.73 7.59 -24.85
C SER A 413 28.76 6.09 -25.08
N SER A 414 29.93 5.61 -25.47
CA SER A 414 30.22 4.28 -25.99
C SER A 414 30.00 3.19 -24.94
N ILE A 415 28.91 2.43 -25.07
CA ILE A 415 28.72 1.15 -24.40
C ILE A 415 29.57 0.11 -25.16
N ILE A 416 30.42 -0.64 -24.45
CA ILE A 416 31.18 -1.75 -25.01
C ILE A 416 30.19 -2.88 -25.36
N TRP A 417 29.92 -3.08 -26.65
CA TRP A 417 29.05 -4.14 -27.16
C TRP A 417 29.90 -5.40 -27.44
N ARG A 418 29.59 -6.54 -26.79
CA ARG A 418 30.17 -7.83 -27.14
C ARG A 418 29.18 -8.65 -27.98
N PRO A 419 29.55 -9.09 -29.19
CA PRO A 419 28.64 -9.82 -30.06
C PRO A 419 28.44 -11.29 -29.61
N PRO A 420 27.29 -11.92 -29.92
CA PRO A 420 26.96 -13.30 -29.54
C PRO A 420 27.88 -14.41 -30.11
N VAL A 421 28.94 -14.07 -30.84
CA VAL A 421 29.95 -15.01 -31.37
C VAL A 421 31.03 -15.37 -30.35
N ASP A 422 31.04 -14.73 -29.18
CA ASP A 422 32.08 -14.91 -28.16
C ASP A 422 31.75 -15.97 -27.09
N PHE A 423 30.74 -16.82 -27.30
CA PHE A 423 30.35 -17.89 -26.37
C PHE A 423 30.58 -19.28 -27.00
N PRO A 424 31.83 -19.78 -27.05
CA PRO A 424 32.18 -21.03 -27.73
C PRO A 424 31.51 -22.28 -27.15
N ASP A 425 31.08 -22.24 -25.89
CA ASP A 425 30.44 -23.36 -25.19
C ASP A 425 28.90 -23.33 -25.22
N ALA A 426 28.30 -22.32 -25.86
CA ALA A 426 26.85 -22.19 -25.91
C ALA A 426 26.23 -23.16 -26.93
N LYS A 427 25.14 -23.84 -26.54
CA LYS A 427 24.40 -24.74 -27.45
C LYS A 427 23.91 -23.96 -28.68
N PRO A 428 24.01 -24.52 -29.91
CA PRO A 428 23.57 -23.85 -31.13
C PRO A 428 22.12 -23.34 -31.09
N GLU A 429 21.22 -24.12 -30.49
CA GLU A 429 19.80 -23.76 -30.28
C GLU A 429 19.64 -22.52 -29.39
N THR A 430 20.44 -22.42 -28.33
CA THR A 430 20.46 -21.25 -27.42
C THR A 430 20.93 -20.01 -28.18
N LEU A 431 21.99 -20.12 -28.99
CA LEU A 431 22.49 -19.02 -29.80
C LEU A 431 21.46 -18.55 -30.83
N GLN A 432 20.74 -19.47 -31.47
CA GLN A 432 19.67 -19.15 -32.40
C GLN A 432 18.50 -18.42 -31.72
N LYS A 433 18.04 -18.93 -30.57
CA LYS A 433 16.98 -18.30 -29.76
C LYS A 433 17.37 -16.89 -29.32
N THR A 434 18.58 -16.72 -28.80
CA THR A 434 19.12 -15.41 -28.39
C THR A 434 19.15 -14.43 -29.55
N ARG A 435 19.60 -14.85 -30.75
CA ARG A 435 19.60 -13.98 -31.95
C ARG A 435 18.20 -13.54 -32.36
N SER A 436 17.23 -14.47 -32.39
CA SER A 436 15.84 -14.18 -32.73
C SER A 436 15.25 -13.11 -31.81
N ILE A 437 15.52 -13.22 -30.51
CA ILE A 437 14.97 -12.29 -29.54
C ILE A 437 15.70 -10.95 -29.56
N LEU A 438 17.03 -10.93 -29.68
CA LEU A 438 17.77 -9.68 -29.86
C LEU A 438 17.28 -8.90 -31.08
N ASN A 439 16.92 -9.58 -32.17
CA ASN A 439 16.33 -8.94 -33.35
C ASN A 439 14.94 -8.34 -33.03
N LYS A 440 14.10 -9.05 -32.28
CA LYS A 440 12.79 -8.54 -31.82
C LYS A 440 12.93 -7.28 -30.95
N LEU A 441 13.87 -7.28 -30.00
CA LEU A 441 14.14 -6.12 -29.15
C LEU A 441 14.68 -4.93 -29.94
N LYS A 442 15.58 -5.18 -30.91
CA LYS A 442 16.07 -4.14 -31.82
C LYS A 442 14.96 -3.55 -32.69
N GLN A 443 14.01 -4.38 -33.11
CA GLN A 443 12.84 -3.93 -33.86
C GLN A 443 11.94 -3.01 -33.00
N TYR A 444 11.65 -3.39 -31.75
CA TYR A 444 10.88 -2.55 -30.84
C TYR A 444 11.53 -1.18 -30.64
N ILE A 445 12.86 -1.17 -30.42
CA ILE A 445 13.63 0.08 -30.32
C ILE A 445 13.49 0.93 -31.61
N ALA A 446 13.60 0.30 -32.79
CA ALA A 446 13.50 1.00 -34.07
C ALA A 446 12.09 1.57 -34.34
N GLU A 447 11.05 0.89 -33.84
CA GLU A 447 9.65 1.29 -33.96
C GLU A 447 9.20 2.27 -32.86
N GLY A 448 10.10 2.62 -31.93
CA GLY A 448 9.78 3.49 -30.79
C GLY A 448 8.92 2.82 -29.72
N ILE A 449 8.82 1.49 -29.74
CA ILE A 449 8.10 0.68 -28.75
C ILE A 449 9.02 0.48 -27.54
N PRO A 450 8.61 0.87 -26.32
CA PRO A 450 9.42 0.67 -25.13
C PRO A 450 9.60 -0.81 -24.82
N VAL A 451 10.83 -1.20 -24.48
CA VAL A 451 11.16 -2.55 -24.02
C VAL A 451 10.98 -2.62 -22.51
N ILE A 452 10.09 -3.49 -22.04
CA ILE A 452 9.76 -3.62 -20.62
C ILE A 452 10.51 -4.79 -19.99
N GLY A 453 11.39 -4.49 -19.03
CA GLY A 453 12.04 -5.49 -18.20
C GLY A 453 11.44 -5.52 -16.80
N ALA A 454 11.06 -6.70 -16.31
CA ALA A 454 10.56 -6.91 -14.96
C ALA A 454 11.52 -7.75 -14.12
N GLY A 455 11.52 -7.50 -12.82
CA GLY A 455 12.55 -7.95 -11.92
C GLY A 455 12.19 -9.15 -11.07
N ALA A 456 12.53 -10.36 -11.52
CA ALA A 456 12.23 -11.59 -10.81
C ALA A 456 13.27 -11.98 -9.75
N GLY A 457 12.81 -12.12 -8.50
CA GLY A 457 13.59 -12.72 -7.41
C GLY A 457 13.36 -14.23 -7.23
N THR A 458 12.34 -14.79 -7.87
CA THR A 458 11.90 -16.20 -7.78
C THR A 458 11.29 -16.67 -9.10
N GLY A 459 11.19 -17.99 -9.30
CA GLY A 459 10.50 -18.57 -10.46
C GLY A 459 9.01 -18.19 -10.52
N ILE A 460 8.33 -18.07 -9.37
CA ILE A 460 6.91 -17.68 -9.34
C ILE A 460 6.70 -16.21 -9.74
N SER A 461 7.60 -15.30 -9.33
CA SER A 461 7.58 -13.91 -9.80
C SER A 461 7.79 -13.84 -11.30
N ALA A 462 8.78 -14.58 -11.83
CA ALA A 462 9.06 -14.63 -13.26
C ALA A 462 7.84 -15.12 -14.08
N LYS A 463 7.10 -16.11 -13.57
CA LYS A 463 5.89 -16.64 -14.22
C LYS A 463 4.76 -15.63 -14.30
N PHE A 464 4.55 -14.83 -13.24
CA PHE A 464 3.54 -13.78 -13.26
C PHE A 464 3.96 -12.58 -14.11
N GLU A 465 5.25 -12.25 -14.12
CA GLU A 465 5.82 -11.22 -15.00
C GLU A 465 5.67 -11.63 -16.48
N GLU A 466 5.92 -12.90 -16.81
CA GLU A 466 5.68 -13.47 -18.14
C GLU A 466 4.20 -13.37 -18.54
N ALA A 467 3.29 -13.76 -17.65
CA ALA A 467 1.85 -13.61 -17.89
C ALA A 467 1.42 -12.15 -18.06
N GLY A 468 2.17 -11.21 -17.45
CA GLY A 468 2.01 -9.77 -17.59
C GLY A 468 2.54 -9.20 -18.92
N GLY A 469 3.17 -10.02 -19.77
CA GLY A 469 3.59 -9.62 -21.11
C GLY A 469 4.90 -8.82 -21.16
N VAL A 470 5.78 -8.96 -20.18
CA VAL A 470 7.09 -8.27 -20.15
C VAL A 470 8.02 -8.82 -21.23
N ASP A 471 8.90 -7.97 -21.77
CA ASP A 471 9.84 -8.35 -22.83
C ASP A 471 11.09 -9.05 -22.31
N LEU A 472 11.47 -8.74 -21.06
CA LEU A 472 12.67 -9.23 -20.40
C LEU A 472 12.37 -9.61 -18.95
N ILE A 473 12.85 -10.79 -18.52
CA ILE A 473 12.93 -11.15 -17.11
C ILE A 473 14.32 -10.80 -16.61
N VAL A 474 14.38 -9.99 -15.54
CA VAL A 474 15.60 -9.45 -14.96
C VAL A 474 15.88 -10.12 -13.63
N VAL A 475 16.93 -10.94 -13.58
CA VAL A 475 17.38 -11.58 -12.33
C VAL A 475 18.53 -10.78 -11.72
N TYR A 476 18.42 -10.49 -10.43
CA TYR A 476 19.43 -9.75 -9.66
C TYR A 476 19.58 -10.34 -8.25
N ASN A 477 20.81 -10.29 -7.72
CA ASN A 477 21.20 -10.94 -6.46
C ASN A 477 20.40 -10.47 -5.24
N SER A 478 19.91 -9.22 -5.22
CA SER A 478 19.13 -8.69 -4.09
C SER A 478 17.79 -9.42 -3.91
N GLY A 479 17.30 -10.15 -4.92
CA GLY A 479 16.18 -11.09 -4.78
C GLY A 479 16.43 -12.18 -3.73
N ARG A 480 17.61 -12.81 -3.74
CA ARG A 480 18.00 -13.86 -2.78
C ARG A 480 17.96 -13.36 -1.34
N PHE A 481 18.49 -12.16 -1.12
CA PHE A 481 18.55 -11.58 0.21
C PHE A 481 17.17 -11.16 0.73
N ARG A 482 16.29 -10.64 -0.14
CA ARG A 482 14.89 -10.34 0.25
C ARG A 482 14.12 -11.59 0.65
N MET A 483 14.28 -12.69 -0.08
CA MET A 483 13.69 -13.97 0.30
C MET A 483 14.16 -14.46 1.67
N ALA A 484 15.41 -14.16 2.03
CA ALA A 484 15.97 -14.47 3.34
C ALA A 484 15.62 -13.44 4.43
N GLY A 485 14.65 -12.54 4.19
CA GLY A 485 14.22 -11.53 5.14
C GLY A 485 15.19 -10.36 5.34
N ARG A 486 16.15 -10.17 4.42
CA ARG A 486 17.13 -9.06 4.48
C ARG A 486 16.74 -7.94 3.51
N GLY A 487 17.09 -6.70 3.85
CA GLY A 487 16.87 -5.56 2.97
C GLY A 487 17.67 -5.66 1.65
N SER A 488 17.18 -5.03 0.58
CA SER A 488 17.79 -5.08 -0.76
C SER A 488 19.26 -4.61 -0.79
N LEU A 489 19.66 -3.75 0.16
CA LEU A 489 21.05 -3.30 0.33
C LEU A 489 22.01 -4.45 0.66
N ALA A 490 21.54 -5.58 1.19
CA ALA A 490 22.37 -6.76 1.39
C ALA A 490 22.99 -7.28 0.09
N GLY A 491 22.32 -7.07 -1.07
CA GLY A 491 22.88 -7.38 -2.38
C GLY A 491 24.04 -6.47 -2.82
N LEU A 492 24.28 -5.36 -2.12
CA LEU A 492 25.39 -4.43 -2.37
C LEU A 492 26.55 -4.60 -1.39
N LEU A 493 26.39 -5.48 -0.39
CA LEU A 493 27.41 -5.74 0.63
C LEU A 493 28.27 -6.94 0.21
N PRO A 494 29.54 -7.02 0.65
CA PRO A 494 30.47 -8.07 0.26
C PRO A 494 30.20 -9.39 1.02
N PHE A 495 28.94 -9.82 1.08
CA PHE A 495 28.55 -11.07 1.74
C PHE A 495 28.81 -12.31 0.88
N ALA A 496 28.80 -12.13 -0.45
CA ALA A 496 28.98 -13.21 -1.41
C ALA A 496 29.23 -12.63 -2.82
N ASP A 497 29.68 -13.48 -3.74
CA ASP A 497 29.81 -13.15 -5.16
C ASP A 497 28.42 -12.96 -5.78
N ALA A 498 28.14 -11.72 -6.21
CA ALA A 498 26.87 -11.35 -6.81
C ALA A 498 26.61 -12.11 -8.13
N ASN A 499 27.65 -12.41 -8.91
CA ASN A 499 27.53 -13.10 -10.19
C ASN A 499 27.21 -14.58 -9.97
N ALA A 500 27.88 -15.21 -9.01
CA ALA A 500 27.59 -16.59 -8.63
C ALA A 500 26.15 -16.75 -8.13
N ILE A 501 25.67 -15.82 -7.28
CA ILE A 501 24.29 -15.82 -6.80
C ILE A 501 23.29 -15.66 -7.95
N VAL A 502 23.53 -14.73 -8.87
CA VAL A 502 22.64 -14.51 -10.02
C VAL A 502 22.60 -15.74 -10.92
N LEU A 503 23.72 -16.43 -11.15
CA LEU A 503 23.78 -17.67 -11.92
C LEU A 503 23.08 -18.83 -11.22
N GLU A 504 23.23 -18.97 -9.90
CA GLU A 504 22.49 -19.96 -9.10
C GLU A 504 20.98 -19.72 -9.18
N MET A 505 20.56 -18.48 -8.94
CA MET A 505 19.16 -18.07 -9.05
C MET A 505 18.61 -18.29 -10.46
N ALA A 506 19.41 -18.04 -11.50
CA ALA A 506 19.00 -18.30 -12.88
C ALA A 506 18.61 -19.76 -13.09
N ASN A 507 19.37 -20.70 -12.52
CA ASN A 507 19.04 -22.13 -12.65
C ASN A 507 17.75 -22.53 -11.91
N GLU A 508 17.36 -21.79 -10.86
CA GLU A 508 16.08 -21.97 -10.16
C GLU A 508 14.91 -21.32 -10.92
N VAL A 509 15.18 -20.26 -11.66
CA VAL A 509 14.19 -19.39 -12.30
C VAL A 509 13.89 -19.90 -13.72
N LEU A 510 14.92 -20.23 -14.51
CA LEU A 510 14.83 -20.66 -15.92
C LEU A 510 13.91 -21.85 -16.23
N PRO A 511 13.75 -22.88 -15.38
CA PRO A 511 12.87 -24.01 -15.69
C PRO A 511 11.37 -23.65 -15.78
N GLU A 512 10.98 -22.48 -15.29
CA GLU A 512 9.56 -22.14 -15.03
C GLU A 512 8.90 -21.25 -16.11
N PHE A 513 9.62 -20.83 -17.17
CA PHE A 513 9.09 -19.94 -18.23
C PHE A 513 9.85 -20.04 -19.57
N GLN A 514 9.33 -19.41 -20.65
CA GLN A 514 9.85 -19.59 -22.02
C GLN A 514 10.59 -18.37 -22.63
N PHE A 515 10.79 -17.27 -21.89
CA PHE A 515 11.34 -15.98 -22.36
C PHE A 515 12.87 -15.80 -22.38
N LEU A 516 13.33 -14.62 -22.81
CA LEU A 516 14.71 -14.15 -22.67
C LEU A 516 14.99 -13.73 -21.23
N LEU A 517 16.09 -14.24 -20.70
CA LEU A 517 16.64 -13.79 -19.43
C LEU A 517 17.59 -12.60 -19.69
N GLY A 518 17.26 -11.43 -19.15
CA GLY A 518 18.16 -10.30 -19.01
C GLY A 518 18.91 -10.40 -17.69
N PHE A 519 20.23 -10.54 -17.72
CA PHE A 519 21.03 -10.43 -16.51
C PHE A 519 21.39 -8.96 -16.27
N VAL A 520 20.85 -8.36 -15.21
CA VAL A 520 21.29 -7.03 -14.79
C VAL A 520 22.27 -7.18 -13.63
N LEU A 521 23.53 -6.92 -13.94
CA LEU A 521 24.61 -6.74 -12.99
C LEU A 521 24.46 -5.36 -12.35
N LEU A 522 24.14 -5.29 -11.05
CA LEU A 522 24.40 -4.09 -10.26
C LEU A 522 25.79 -4.23 -9.64
N ILE A 523 26.84 -3.85 -10.36
CA ILE A 523 28.18 -3.70 -9.78
C ILE A 523 28.21 -2.42 -8.94
N ARG A 524 28.48 -2.59 -7.64
CA ARG A 524 29.52 -1.83 -6.93
C ARG A 524 30.28 -2.78 -6.01
N SER A 525 31.07 -3.68 -6.58
CA SER A 525 32.32 -4.06 -5.93
C SER A 525 33.30 -2.94 -6.23
N VAL A 526 33.75 -2.23 -5.20
CA VAL A 526 35.00 -1.47 -5.30
C VAL A 526 36.08 -2.51 -5.63
N GLU A 527 36.60 -2.49 -6.85
CA GLU A 527 37.85 -3.17 -7.15
C GLU A 527 38.94 -2.55 -6.27
N TRP A 528 39.24 -3.20 -5.15
CA TRP A 528 40.53 -3.04 -4.51
C TRP A 528 41.52 -3.91 -5.27
N ASN A 529 41.98 -3.40 -6.41
CA ASN A 529 43.35 -3.71 -6.79
C ASN A 529 44.24 -3.04 -5.75
N THR A 530 44.87 -3.82 -4.85
CA THR A 530 46.33 -3.87 -4.76
C THR A 530 46.90 -4.67 -3.57
N PHE A 531 47.97 -5.43 -3.89
CA PHE A 531 49.15 -5.79 -3.07
C PHE A 531 49.06 -6.84 -1.94
N SER A 532 49.54 -8.05 -2.29
CA SER A 532 50.78 -8.70 -1.76
C SER A 532 50.63 -10.07 -1.05
N SER A 533 51.37 -11.07 -1.57
CA SER A 533 51.99 -12.26 -0.94
C SER A 533 51.10 -13.15 -0.03
N ASN A 534 50.87 -14.44 -0.29
CA ASN A 534 51.75 -15.50 -0.78
C ASN A 534 50.93 -16.59 -1.49
#